data_AF-A0A0D3FJ12-F1
#
_entry.id   AF-A0A0D3FJ12-F1
#
_cell.length_a   1.000
_cell.length_b   1.000
_cell.length_c   1.000
_cell.angle_alpha   90.00
_cell.angle_beta   90.00
_cell.angle_gamma   90.00
#
_symmetry.space_group_name_H-M   'P 1'
#
loop_
_entity.id
_entity.type
_entity.pdbx_description
1 polymer ?
#
loop_
_entity_poly.entity_id
_entity_poly.type
_entity_poly.pdbx_seq_one_letter_code
_entity_poly.pdbx_strand_id
1 'polypeptide(L)'
;MAAEVWKAQFGRLVEEDGDPRRWRAVNYLAEQSAAIKLSYAESDAQKAYALVDGCRGHLDAALLLLDHVGLPDVHGMINSERLAAVADLEAAIVAVQRSTEMATAARQDVSGAS
;
A
#
# COMPACT_ATOMS: atom_id res chain seq x y z
N MET A 1 -23.25 3.49 10.33
CA MET A 1 -23.82 4.20 11.50
C MET A 1 -22.75 4.84 12.41
N ALA A 2 -21.59 4.21 12.66
CA ALA A 2 -20.56 4.79 13.54
C ALA A 2 -19.78 6.00 12.95
N ALA A 3 -19.54 6.03 11.63
CA ALA A 3 -18.78 7.12 10.99
C ALA A 3 -19.53 8.47 10.95
N GLU A 4 -20.86 8.44 10.81
CA GLU A 4 -21.72 9.63 10.83
C GLU A 4 -21.83 10.23 12.23
N VAL A 5 -21.87 9.39 13.26
CA VAL A 5 -21.85 9.82 14.66
C VAL A 5 -20.49 10.42 15.03
N TRP A 6 -19.39 9.88 14.49
CA TRP A 6 -18.04 10.42 14.71
C TRP A 6 -17.87 11.83 14.09
N LYS A 7 -18.34 12.05 12.86
CA LYS A 7 -18.36 13.38 12.22
C LYS A 7 -19.26 14.38 12.93
N ALA A 8 -20.46 13.97 13.34
CA ALA A 8 -21.42 14.87 14.00
C ALA A 8 -21.00 15.27 15.43
N GLN A 9 -20.28 14.39 16.12
CA GLN A 9 -19.78 14.65 17.48
C GLN A 9 -18.52 15.54 17.46
N PHE A 10 -17.65 15.41 16.45
CA PHE A 10 -16.47 16.27 16.30
C PHE A 10 -16.76 17.58 15.56
N GLY A 11 -17.69 17.60 14.60
CA GLY A 11 -18.08 18.83 13.90
C GLY A 11 -18.66 19.89 14.86
N ARG A 12 -19.40 19.46 15.89
CA ARG A 12 -19.91 20.35 16.95
C ARG A 12 -18.86 20.76 17.98
N LEU A 13 -17.71 20.07 18.06
CA LEU A 13 -16.61 20.39 18.98
C LEU A 13 -15.63 21.43 18.40
N VAL A 14 -15.70 21.70 17.10
CA VAL A 14 -14.86 22.70 16.41
C VAL A 14 -15.51 24.09 16.40
N GLU A 15 -16.85 24.16 16.51
CA GLU A 15 -17.59 25.44 16.51
C GLU A 15 -17.58 26.17 17.86
N GLU A 16 -17.21 25.51 18.96
CA GLU A 16 -17.12 26.15 20.29
C GLU A 16 -15.67 26.15 20.84
N ASP A 17 -15.13 27.37 20.95
CA ASP A 17 -13.96 27.83 21.71
C ASP A 17 -12.55 27.74 21.11
N GLY A 18 -11.99 28.95 20.93
CA GLY A 18 -10.58 29.22 20.64
C GLY A 18 -9.65 28.97 21.83
N ASP A 19 -9.60 27.73 22.34
CA ASP A 19 -8.52 27.27 23.22
C ASP A 19 -7.35 26.71 22.37
N PRO A 20 -6.18 27.39 22.34
CA PRO A 20 -5.00 26.95 21.59
C PRO A 20 -4.51 25.55 21.98
N ARG A 21 -4.83 25.06 23.20
CA ARG A 21 -4.41 23.73 23.66
C ARG A 21 -5.23 22.63 23.02
N ARG A 22 -6.52 22.85 22.75
CA ARG A 22 -7.38 21.89 22.05
C ARG A 22 -6.98 21.75 20.59
N TRP A 23 -6.73 22.87 19.91
CA TRP A 23 -6.24 22.89 18.53
C TRP A 23 -4.93 22.10 18.36
N ARG A 24 -3.98 22.30 19.28
CA ARG A 24 -2.72 21.53 19.28
C ARG A 24 -2.92 20.03 19.49
N ALA A 25 -3.85 19.64 20.36
CA ALA A 25 -4.14 18.23 20.61
C ALA A 25 -4.78 17.55 19.38
N VAL A 26 -5.70 18.23 18.69
CA VAL A 26 -6.32 17.73 17.45
C VAL A 26 -5.27 17.56 16.34
N ASN A 27 -4.40 18.55 16.16
CA ASN A 27 -3.32 18.47 15.16
C ASN A 27 -2.34 17.34 15.46
N TYR A 28 -1.93 17.19 16.73
CA TYR A 28 -1.04 16.11 17.14
C TYR A 28 -1.64 14.72 16.88
N LEU A 29 -2.94 14.53 17.15
CA LEU A 29 -3.63 13.26 16.87
C LEU A 29 -3.76 12.99 15.36
N ALA A 30 -4.05 14.02 14.56
CA ALA A 30 -4.09 13.92 13.11
C ALA A 30 -2.72 13.55 12.53
N GLU A 31 -1.64 14.20 12.98
CA GLU A 31 -0.26 13.88 12.61
C GLU A 31 0.13 12.46 13.01
N GLN A 32 -0.23 12.02 14.22
CA GLN A 32 0.05 10.66 14.68
C GLN A 32 -0.70 9.62 13.83
N SER A 33 -1.96 9.87 13.50
CA SER A 33 -2.73 8.98 12.62
C SER A 33 -2.13 8.92 11.21
N ALA A 34 -1.77 10.08 10.65
CA ALA A 34 -1.14 10.17 9.34
C ALA A 34 0.20 9.43 9.30
N ALA A 35 1.02 9.55 10.33
CA ALA A 35 2.30 8.86 10.44
C ALA A 35 2.13 7.33 10.45
N ILE A 36 1.15 6.82 11.22
CA ILE A 36 0.83 5.38 11.23
C ILE A 36 0.40 4.92 9.84
N LYS A 37 -0.47 5.68 9.17
CA LYS A 37 -0.96 5.33 7.82
C LYS A 37 0.16 5.37 6.78
N LEU A 38 1.08 6.34 6.86
CA LEU A 38 2.27 6.39 6.00
C LEU A 38 3.21 5.20 6.22
N SER A 39 3.38 4.75 7.47
CA SER A 39 4.18 3.56 7.75
C SER A 39 3.59 2.30 7.10
N TYR A 40 2.25 2.14 7.12
CA TYR A 40 1.60 1.06 6.38
C TYR A 40 1.77 1.20 4.87
N ALA A 41 1.62 2.42 4.34
CA ALA A 41 1.83 2.68 2.92
C ALA A 41 3.26 2.31 2.47
N GLU A 42 4.26 2.69 3.26
CA GLU A 42 5.65 2.34 3.02
C GLU A 42 5.86 0.82 3.04
N SER A 43 5.30 0.12 4.02
CA SER A 43 5.40 -1.34 4.11
C SER A 43 4.79 -2.03 2.88
N ASP A 44 3.63 -1.57 2.41
CA ASP A 44 2.99 -2.10 1.21
C ASP A 44 3.78 -1.75 -0.07
N ALA A 45 4.38 -0.56 -0.15
CA ALA A 45 5.24 -0.17 -1.26
C ALA A 45 6.51 -1.03 -1.33
N GLN A 46 7.16 -1.29 -0.19
CA GLN A 46 8.32 -2.18 -0.10
C GLN A 46 7.96 -3.61 -0.52
N LYS A 47 6.78 -4.08 -0.10
CA LYS A 47 6.27 -5.39 -0.52
C LYS A 47 6.03 -5.44 -2.04
N ALA A 48 5.44 -4.41 -2.61
CA ALA A 48 5.25 -4.33 -4.07
C ALA A 48 6.58 -4.38 -4.82
N TYR A 49 7.60 -3.68 -4.33
CA TYR A 49 8.94 -3.71 -4.92
C TYR A 49 9.54 -5.11 -4.90
N ALA A 50 9.49 -5.80 -3.75
CA ALA A 50 10.00 -7.16 -3.62
C ALA A 50 9.30 -8.15 -4.59
N LEU A 51 7.99 -8.00 -4.78
CA LEU A 51 7.22 -8.82 -5.72
C LEU A 51 7.58 -8.53 -7.18
N VAL A 52 7.81 -7.26 -7.55
CA VAL A 52 8.30 -6.92 -8.89
C VAL A 52 9.67 -7.52 -9.16
N ASP A 53 10.56 -7.51 -8.17
CA ASP A 53 11.87 -8.15 -8.28
C ASP A 53 11.75 -9.69 -8.37
N GLY A 54 10.83 -10.30 -7.63
CA GLY A 54 10.47 -11.72 -7.79
C GLY A 54 10.01 -12.06 -9.21
N CYS A 55 9.08 -11.27 -9.75
CA CYS A 55 8.63 -11.39 -11.14
C CYS A 55 9.80 -11.32 -12.13
N ARG A 56 10.75 -10.38 -11.94
CA ARG A 56 11.93 -10.27 -12.81
C ARG A 56 12.78 -11.53 -12.74
N GLY A 57 13.03 -12.05 -11.53
CA GLY A 57 13.77 -13.30 -11.35
C GLY A 57 13.12 -14.49 -12.06
N HIS A 58 11.80 -14.62 -12.00
CA HIS A 58 11.06 -15.64 -12.73
C HIS A 58 11.18 -15.49 -14.26
N LEU A 59 11.10 -14.26 -14.77
CA LEU A 59 11.28 -14.00 -16.20
C LEU A 59 12.71 -14.28 -16.67
N ASP A 60 13.72 -13.91 -15.87
CA ASP A 60 15.12 -14.22 -16.15
C ASP A 60 15.36 -15.73 -16.17
N ALA A 61 14.77 -16.48 -15.23
CA ALA A 61 14.81 -17.94 -15.22
C ALA A 61 14.14 -18.54 -16.47
N ALA A 62 12.98 -18.02 -16.89
CA ALA A 62 12.31 -18.44 -18.11
C ALA A 62 13.16 -18.17 -19.37
N LEU A 63 13.86 -17.03 -19.42
CA LEU A 63 14.79 -16.71 -20.51
C LEU A 63 15.95 -17.71 -20.59
N LEU A 64 16.56 -18.07 -19.45
CA LEU A 64 17.61 -19.10 -19.41
C LEU A 64 17.10 -20.46 -19.89
N LEU A 65 15.88 -20.84 -19.53
CA LEU A 65 15.27 -22.10 -19.97
C LEU A 65 14.98 -22.11 -21.47
N LEU A 66 14.66 -20.97 -22.09
CA LEU A 66 14.43 -20.86 -23.53
C LEU A 66 15.67 -21.21 -24.36
N ASP A 67 16.86 -20.97 -23.83
CA ASP A 67 18.12 -21.38 -24.48
C ASP A 67 18.31 -22.91 -24.46
N HIS A 68 17.47 -23.66 -23.73
CA HIS A 68 17.65 -25.09 -23.44
C HIS A 68 16.42 -25.93 -23.80
N VAL A 69 15.65 -25.50 -24.81
CA VAL A 69 14.41 -26.16 -25.30
C VAL A 69 14.53 -27.64 -25.66
N GLY A 70 15.74 -28.19 -25.83
CA GLY A 70 15.97 -29.62 -26.07
C GLY A 70 15.97 -30.49 -24.81
N LEU A 71 15.96 -29.90 -23.61
CA LEU A 71 15.93 -30.66 -22.36
C LEU A 71 14.51 -31.20 -22.08
N PRO A 72 14.40 -32.38 -21.46
CA PRO A 72 13.11 -32.92 -21.05
C PRO A 72 12.41 -31.95 -20.08
N ASP A 73 11.10 -31.77 -20.29
CA ASP A 73 10.21 -30.96 -19.44
C ASP A 73 10.48 -29.43 -19.37
N VAL A 74 11.41 -28.90 -20.16
CA VAL A 74 11.72 -27.46 -20.14
C VAL A 74 10.51 -26.57 -20.45
N HIS A 75 9.59 -27.01 -21.30
CA HIS A 75 8.35 -26.28 -21.55
C HIS A 75 7.46 -26.18 -20.31
N GLY A 76 7.41 -27.22 -19.46
CA GLY A 76 6.70 -27.22 -18.19
C GLY A 76 7.33 -26.26 -17.19
N MET A 77 8.67 -26.23 -17.13
CA MET A 77 9.42 -25.30 -16.29
C MET A 77 9.20 -23.85 -16.72
N ILE A 78 9.31 -23.54 -18.03
CA ILE A 78 9.04 -22.19 -18.57
C ILE A 78 7.64 -21.73 -18.20
N ASN A 79 6.64 -22.61 -18.35
CA ASN A 79 5.27 -22.27 -18.01
C ASN A 79 5.09 -22.00 -16.50
N SER A 80 5.79 -22.77 -15.66
CA SER A 80 5.76 -22.59 -14.20
C SER A 80 6.35 -21.25 -13.80
N GLU A 81 7.53 -20.89 -14.33
CA GLU A 81 8.16 -19.58 -14.10
C GLU A 81 7.26 -18.44 -14.56
N ARG A 82 6.66 -18.56 -15.75
CA ARG A 82 5.72 -17.56 -16.27
C ARG A 82 4.51 -17.36 -15.35
N LEU A 83 3.93 -18.44 -14.83
CA LEU A 83 2.79 -18.37 -13.93
C LEU A 83 3.17 -17.74 -12.58
N ALA A 84 4.34 -18.06 -12.05
CA ALA A 84 4.87 -17.44 -10.85
C ALA A 84 5.10 -15.92 -11.05
N ALA A 85 5.69 -15.51 -12.17
CA ALA A 85 5.85 -14.11 -12.53
C ALA A 85 4.52 -13.33 -12.58
N VAL A 86 3.48 -13.94 -13.15
CA VAL A 86 2.14 -13.35 -13.20
C VAL A 86 1.56 -13.20 -11.79
N ALA A 87 1.67 -14.24 -10.95
CA ALA A 87 1.18 -14.19 -9.57
C ALA A 87 1.87 -13.09 -8.75
N ASP A 88 3.18 -12.94 -8.90
CA ASP A 88 3.95 -11.86 -8.27
C ASP A 88 3.50 -10.48 -8.74
N LEU A 89 3.26 -10.29 -10.05
CA LEU A 89 2.75 -9.02 -10.58
C LEU A 89 1.35 -8.69 -10.06
N GLU A 90 0.44 -9.66 -10.04
CA GLU A 90 -0.90 -9.48 -9.49
C GLU A 90 -0.85 -9.09 -8.01
N ALA A 91 0.00 -9.75 -7.22
CA ALA A 91 0.22 -9.41 -5.83
C ALA A 91 0.85 -8.02 -5.66
N ALA A 92 1.78 -7.63 -6.54
CA ALA A 92 2.41 -6.31 -6.52
C ALA A 92 1.40 -5.20 -6.79
N ILE A 93 0.49 -5.39 -7.76
CA ILE A 93 -0.59 -4.45 -8.06
C ILE A 93 -1.47 -4.22 -6.83
N VAL A 94 -1.88 -5.30 -6.15
CA VAL A 94 -2.68 -5.19 -4.91
C VAL A 94 -1.93 -4.43 -3.83
N ALA A 95 -0.63 -4.67 -3.67
CA ALA A 95 0.19 -3.95 -2.69
C ALA A 95 0.32 -2.45 -3.03
N VAL A 96 0.51 -2.09 -4.30
CA VAL A 96 0.53 -0.68 -4.75
C VAL A 96 -0.81 0.02 -4.49
N GLN A 97 -1.93 -0.67 -4.75
CA GLN A 97 -3.26 -0.12 -4.48
C GLN A 97 -3.43 0.22 -2.99
N ARG A 98 -3.09 -0.72 -2.10
CA ARG A 98 -3.15 -0.50 -0.64
C ARG A 98 -2.21 0.61 -0.18
N SER A 99 -0.98 0.64 -0.69
CA SER A 99 -0.04 1.73 -0.43
C SER A 99 -0.64 3.09 -0.80
N THR A 100 -1.26 3.17 -1.98
CA THR A 100 -1.87 4.41 -2.48
C THR A 100 -3.08 4.83 -1.63
N GLU A 101 -3.93 3.89 -1.24
CA GLU A 101 -5.07 4.13 -0.35
C GLU A 101 -4.60 4.69 1.00
N MET A 102 -3.60 4.07 1.62
CA MET A 102 -3.07 4.49 2.92
C MET A 102 -2.36 5.85 2.85
N ALA A 103 -1.57 6.10 1.80
CA ALA A 103 -0.93 7.39 1.58
C ALA A 103 -1.96 8.52 1.34
N THR A 104 -3.04 8.21 0.62
CA THR A 104 -4.15 9.16 0.40
C THR A 104 -4.89 9.45 1.69
N ALA A 105 -5.20 8.42 2.48
CA ALA A 105 -5.84 8.57 3.78
C ALA A 105 -4.97 9.38 4.77
N ALA A 106 -3.65 9.15 4.79
CA ALA A 106 -2.73 9.94 5.60
C ALA A 106 -2.75 11.43 5.22
N ARG A 107 -2.81 11.74 3.92
CA ARG A 107 -2.94 13.13 3.45
C ARG A 107 -4.25 13.77 3.91
N GLN A 108 -5.35 13.00 3.89
CA GLN A 108 -6.66 13.49 4.33
C GLN A 108 -6.70 13.80 5.83
N ASP A 109 -6.01 13.03 6.68
CA ASP A 109 -5.95 13.29 8.12
C ASP A 109 -5.38 14.68 8.43
N VAL A 110 -4.29 15.06 7.75
CA VAL A 110 -3.63 16.36 7.98
C VAL A 110 -4.33 17.51 7.27
N SER A 111 -4.93 17.28 6.10
CA SER A 111 -5.72 18.31 5.39
C SER A 111 -7.05 18.63 6.08
N GLY A 112 -7.62 17.70 6.85
CA GLY A 112 -8.83 17.92 7.65
C GLY A 112 -8.58 18.56 9.01
N ALA A 113 -7.31 18.69 9.42
CA ALA A 113 -6.89 19.29 10.69
C ALA A 113 -6.40 20.74 10.53
N SER A 114 -6.55 21.35 9.34
CA SER A 114 -6.09 22.73 9.04
C SER A 114 -7.22 23.75 9.11
#